data_AF-A0A960HUK8-F1
#
_entry.id   AF-A0A960HUK8-F1
#
_cell.length_a   1.000
_cell.length_b   1.000
_cell.length_c   1.000
_cell.angle_alpha   90.00
_cell.angle_beta   90.00
_cell.angle_gamma   90.00
#
_symmetry.space_group_name_H-M   'P 1'
#
loop_
_entity.id
_entity.type
_entity.pdbx_description
1 polymer ?
#
loop_
_entity_poly.entity_id
_entity_poly.type
_entity_poly.pdbx_seq_one_letter_code
_entity_poly.pdbx_strand_id
1 'polypeptide(L)'
;MAIDLISLELAGGPAQVLAAAIDRPTAAGLVGVDVAAATIDGHATTVVQLLLDDDHPGFDATLLDAPLVAELRTHGHGPDASPVVLALEPLDHDAFRRRLAQEQADGASTTRGVLVRTGGQLPPPHVRLAFLPLEIAATAGTCLTVRRTTVAELVAGIEAAFARGEVTDDERRAVLVGIEQRHPTPSA
;
A
#
# COMPACT_ATOMS: atom_id res chain seq x y z
N MET A 1 -8.25 -12.31 10.27
CA MET A 1 -8.86 -12.41 8.93
C MET A 1 -8.52 -11.13 8.21
N ALA A 2 -7.82 -11.22 7.08
CA ALA A 2 -7.64 -10.08 6.19
C ALA A 2 -9.02 -9.64 5.67
N ILE A 3 -9.26 -8.32 5.67
CA ILE A 3 -10.50 -7.72 5.18
C ILE A 3 -10.12 -6.87 3.99
N ASP A 4 -10.58 -7.25 2.81
CA ASP A 4 -10.41 -6.47 1.60
C ASP A 4 -11.27 -5.21 1.71
N LEU A 5 -10.63 -4.04 1.55
CA LEU A 5 -11.26 -2.73 1.65
C LEU A 5 -11.83 -2.30 0.31
N ILE A 6 -11.07 -2.53 -0.76
CA ILE A 6 -11.45 -2.19 -2.14
C ILE A 6 -10.72 -3.12 -3.10
N SER A 7 -11.39 -3.44 -4.22
CA SER A 7 -10.79 -4.18 -5.33
C SER A 7 -11.17 -3.51 -6.64
N LEU A 8 -10.21 -3.43 -7.55
CA LEU A 8 -10.35 -2.77 -8.85
C LEU A 8 -9.54 -3.53 -9.90
N GLU A 9 -10.17 -3.84 -11.02
CA GLU A 9 -9.46 -4.32 -12.20
C GLU A 9 -8.83 -3.13 -12.95
N LEU A 10 -7.53 -3.20 -13.22
CA LEU A 10 -6.78 -2.11 -13.84
C LEU A 10 -6.64 -2.32 -15.35
N ALA A 11 -6.90 -1.25 -16.10
CA ALA A 11 -6.78 -1.24 -17.56
C ALA A 11 -5.39 -0.81 -18.07
N GLY A 12 -4.42 -0.56 -17.18
CA GLY A 12 -3.10 -0.07 -17.55
C GLY A 12 -2.99 1.47 -17.63
N GLY A 13 -3.88 2.19 -16.94
CA GLY A 13 -3.90 3.66 -16.92
C GLY A 13 -4.49 4.18 -15.61
N PRO A 14 -4.59 5.51 -15.45
CA PRO A 14 -5.18 6.10 -14.25
C PRO A 14 -6.59 5.59 -14.01
N ALA A 15 -6.92 5.32 -12.75
CA ALA A 15 -8.20 4.75 -12.38
C ALA A 15 -8.62 5.24 -11.01
N GLN A 16 -9.93 5.36 -10.81
CA GLN A 16 -10.51 5.76 -9.54
C GLN A 16 -11.73 4.88 -9.24
N VAL A 17 -11.86 4.47 -7.98
CA VAL A 17 -13.07 3.82 -7.47
C VAL A 17 -13.50 4.51 -6.19
N LEU A 18 -14.74 4.96 -6.16
CA LEU A 18 -15.37 5.48 -4.96
C LEU A 18 -16.03 4.34 -4.19
N ALA A 19 -15.96 4.38 -2.86
CA ALA A 19 -16.59 3.39 -1.99
C ALA A 19 -18.12 3.32 -2.19
N ALA A 20 -18.74 4.44 -2.57
CA ALA A 20 -20.16 4.50 -2.90
C ALA A 20 -20.56 3.68 -4.15
N ALA A 21 -19.59 3.36 -5.02
CA ALA A 21 -19.80 2.49 -6.17
C ALA A 21 -19.57 1.00 -5.84
N ILE A 22 -19.20 0.68 -4.60
CA ILE A 22 -19.03 -0.69 -4.12
C ILE A 22 -20.35 -1.12 -3.48
N ASP A 23 -20.94 -2.22 -3.96
CA ASP A 23 -22.24 -2.72 -3.50
C ASP A 23 -22.30 -2.94 -1.97
N ARG A 24 -21.14 -3.15 -1.32
CA ARG A 24 -20.96 -3.22 0.14
C ARG A 24 -19.56 -2.73 0.55
N PRO A 25 -19.39 -1.46 0.97
CA PRO A 25 -18.11 -1.02 1.52
C PRO A 25 -17.82 -1.81 2.81
N THR A 26 -16.63 -2.37 2.89
CA THR A 26 -16.22 -3.25 4.00
C THR A 26 -15.73 -2.48 5.22
N ALA A 27 -15.56 -1.16 5.09
CA ALA A 27 -15.18 -0.26 6.16
C ALA A 27 -15.95 1.06 6.07
N ALA A 28 -16.56 1.48 7.17
CA ALA A 28 -17.21 2.77 7.28
C ALA A 28 -16.17 3.90 7.29
N GLY A 29 -16.45 4.98 6.56
CA GLY A 29 -15.52 6.10 6.32
C GLY A 29 -14.38 5.79 5.33
N LEU A 30 -14.45 4.69 4.57
CA LEU A 30 -13.68 4.58 3.33
C LEU A 30 -14.36 5.45 2.25
N VAL A 31 -13.61 6.35 1.61
CA VAL A 31 -14.13 7.20 0.52
C VAL A 31 -13.83 6.58 -0.84
N GLY A 32 -12.63 6.04 -1.03
CA GLY A 32 -12.24 5.42 -2.30
C GLY A 32 -10.73 5.28 -2.48
N VAL A 33 -10.35 4.83 -3.66
CA VAL A 33 -8.98 4.72 -4.13
C VAL A 33 -8.81 5.44 -5.46
N ASP A 34 -7.68 6.14 -5.59
CA ASP A 34 -7.16 6.70 -6.84
C ASP A 34 -5.84 6.02 -7.19
N VAL A 35 -5.62 5.75 -8.47
CA VAL A 35 -4.42 5.11 -9.02
C VAL A 35 -3.88 6.02 -10.11
N ALA A 36 -2.64 6.43 -9.95
CA ALA A 36 -1.98 7.38 -10.85
C ALA A 36 -0.54 6.95 -11.16
N ALA A 37 0.00 7.47 -12.26
CA ALA A 37 1.41 7.34 -12.58
C ALA A 37 2.21 8.48 -11.95
N ALA A 38 3.40 8.17 -11.45
CA ALA A 38 4.38 9.15 -11.01
C ALA A 38 5.80 8.72 -11.39
N THR A 39 6.73 9.68 -11.40
CA THR A 39 8.16 9.40 -11.47
C THR A 39 8.78 9.74 -10.12
N ILE A 40 9.37 8.75 -9.47
CA ILE A 40 10.03 8.90 -8.16
C ILE A 40 11.48 8.48 -8.33
N ASP A 41 12.41 9.37 -7.98
CA ASP A 41 13.85 9.16 -8.13
C ASP A 41 14.28 8.70 -9.54
N GLY A 42 13.57 9.18 -10.56
CA GLY A 42 13.82 8.82 -11.97
C GLY A 42 13.19 7.51 -12.43
N HIS A 43 12.48 6.80 -11.54
CA HIS A 43 11.80 5.54 -11.84
C HIS A 43 10.29 5.73 -11.97
N ALA A 44 9.71 5.15 -13.02
CA ALA A 44 8.26 5.11 -13.18
C ALA A 44 7.63 4.24 -12.10
N THR A 45 6.63 4.80 -11.42
CA THR A 45 5.98 4.23 -10.25
C THR A 45 4.47 4.36 -10.38
N THR A 46 3.73 3.34 -9.96
CA THR A 46 2.28 3.40 -9.82
C THR A 46 1.95 3.79 -8.39
N VAL A 47 1.28 4.93 -8.23
CA VAL A 47 0.89 5.46 -6.93
C VAL A 47 -0.56 5.08 -6.66
N VAL A 48 -0.80 4.45 -5.52
CA VAL A 48 -2.14 4.13 -5.02
C VAL A 48 -2.43 5.06 -3.85
N GLN A 49 -3.47 5.87 -3.99
CA GLN A 49 -3.97 6.75 -2.95
C GLN A 49 -5.29 6.23 -2.40
N LEU A 50 -5.32 5.90 -1.12
CA LEU A 50 -6.53 5.57 -0.37
C LEU A 50 -7.01 6.81 0.39
N LEU A 51 -8.30 7.12 0.26
CA LEU A 51 -8.93 8.24 0.96
C LEU A 51 -9.94 7.73 2.00
N LEU A 52 -9.81 8.27 3.22
CA LEU A 52 -10.67 8.02 4.36
C LEU A 52 -11.43 9.32 4.72
N ASP A 53 -12.60 9.18 5.31
CA ASP A 53 -13.42 10.23 5.91
C ASP A 53 -13.48 9.95 7.41
N ASP A 54 -12.61 10.62 8.17
CA ASP A 54 -12.48 10.46 9.61
C ASP A 54 -13.56 11.22 10.41
N ASP A 55 -14.31 12.12 9.76
CA ASP A 55 -15.49 12.78 10.33
C ASP A 55 -16.76 11.91 10.22
N HIS A 56 -16.71 10.80 9.47
CA HIS A 56 -17.85 9.91 9.30
C HIS A 56 -18.29 9.32 10.66
N PRO A 57 -19.59 9.38 11.05
CA PRO A 57 -20.07 8.99 12.39
C PRO A 57 -19.81 7.52 12.79
N GLY A 58 -19.50 6.67 11.81
CA GLY A 58 -19.15 5.27 11.99
C GLY A 58 -17.70 4.93 11.63
N PHE A 59 -16.83 5.92 11.43
CA PHE A 59 -15.45 5.69 11.03
C PHE A 59 -14.73 4.80 12.05
N ASP A 60 -14.08 3.76 11.55
CA ASP A 60 -13.22 2.91 12.37
C ASP A 60 -11.85 3.59 12.50
N ALA A 61 -11.64 4.30 13.61
CA ALA A 61 -10.38 4.99 13.90
C ALA A 61 -9.15 4.06 13.86
N THR A 62 -9.33 2.76 14.05
CA THR A 62 -8.23 1.79 13.94
C THR A 62 -7.68 1.70 12.51
N LEU A 63 -8.40 2.14 11.48
CA LEU A 63 -7.91 2.23 10.10
C LEU A 63 -6.71 3.18 9.95
N LEU A 64 -6.60 4.20 10.80
CA LEU A 64 -5.50 5.15 10.73
C LEU A 64 -4.16 4.51 11.12
N ASP A 65 -4.20 3.54 12.04
CA ASP A 65 -3.02 2.86 12.57
C ASP A 65 -2.88 1.42 12.08
N ALA A 66 -3.90 0.88 11.42
CA ALA A 66 -3.89 -0.47 10.90
C ALA A 66 -2.84 -0.64 9.80
N PRO A 67 -2.12 -1.78 9.77
CA PRO A 67 -1.37 -2.18 8.59
C PRO A 67 -2.33 -2.37 7.42
N LEU A 68 -2.14 -1.55 6.39
CA LEU A 68 -2.85 -1.64 5.12
C LEU A 68 -1.83 -1.93 4.03
N VAL A 69 -2.25 -2.69 3.03
CA VAL A 69 -1.38 -3.03 1.89
C VAL A 69 -2.15 -2.87 0.59
N ALA A 70 -1.47 -2.34 -0.42
CA ALA A 70 -1.89 -2.39 -1.81
C ALA A 70 -1.23 -3.60 -2.46
N GLU A 71 -2.04 -4.47 -3.06
CA GLU A 71 -1.59 -5.72 -3.66
C GLU A 71 -2.11 -5.82 -5.10
N LEU A 72 -1.19 -6.00 -6.05
CA LEU A 72 -1.52 -6.26 -7.46
C LEU A 72 -1.37 -7.74 -7.76
N ARG A 73 -2.44 -8.34 -8.29
CA ARG A 73 -2.47 -9.74 -8.68
C ARG A 73 -2.82 -9.90 -10.15
N THR A 74 -2.15 -10.83 -10.84
CA THR A 74 -2.64 -11.35 -12.11
C THR A 74 -3.53 -12.55 -11.87
N HIS A 75 -4.50 -12.74 -12.76
CA HIS A 75 -5.15 -14.03 -12.89
C HIS A 75 -4.13 -15.00 -13.49
N GLY A 76 -3.82 -16.08 -12.76
CA GLY A 76 -2.87 -17.07 -13.24
C GLY A 76 -3.31 -17.62 -14.61
N HIS A 77 -2.36 -17.85 -15.51
CA HIS A 77 -2.65 -18.42 -16.83
C HIS A 77 -2.60 -19.95 -16.78
N GLY A 78 -3.73 -20.58 -16.45
CA GLY A 78 -3.88 -22.03 -16.45
C GLY A 78 -5.12 -22.51 -15.67
N PRO A 79 -5.59 -23.75 -15.89
CA PRO A 79 -6.80 -24.29 -15.26
C PRO A 79 -6.68 -24.46 -13.72
N ASP A 80 -5.46 -24.54 -13.19
CA ASP A 80 -5.15 -24.57 -11.75
C ASP A 80 -4.37 -23.31 -11.29
N ALA A 81 -4.37 -22.25 -12.08
CA ALA A 81 -3.44 -21.15 -11.88
C ALA A 81 -3.95 -20.18 -10.80
N SER A 82 -3.44 -20.37 -9.58
CA SER A 82 -3.59 -19.44 -8.47
C SER A 82 -3.16 -18.02 -8.89
N PRO A 83 -3.81 -16.96 -8.37
CA PRO A 83 -3.39 -15.59 -8.61
C PRO A 83 -1.92 -15.38 -8.21
N VAL A 84 -1.16 -14.71 -9.06
CA VAL A 84 0.26 -14.37 -8.79
C VAL A 84 0.33 -12.93 -8.35
N VAL A 85 1.00 -12.67 -7.22
CA VAL A 85 1.24 -11.31 -6.72
C VAL A 85 2.37 -10.69 -7.53
N LEU A 86 2.08 -9.63 -8.29
CA LEU A 86 3.07 -8.88 -9.06
C LEU A 86 3.78 -7.83 -8.22
N ALA A 87 3.04 -7.18 -7.32
CA ALA A 87 3.56 -6.16 -6.44
C ALA A 87 2.73 -6.10 -5.17
N LEU A 88 3.40 -5.87 -4.06
CA LEU A 88 2.80 -5.73 -2.76
C LEU A 88 3.53 -4.61 -2.03
N GLU A 89 2.79 -3.58 -1.65
CA GLU A 89 3.36 -2.41 -1.01
C GLU A 89 2.51 -1.94 0.17
N PRO A 90 3.07 -1.89 1.40
CA PRO A 90 2.36 -1.32 2.54
C PRO A 90 2.03 0.15 2.30
N LEU A 91 0.80 0.57 2.65
CA LEU A 91 0.49 1.99 2.69
C LEU A 91 1.29 2.67 3.80
N ASP A 92 1.67 3.92 3.58
CA ASP A 92 2.19 4.75 4.66
C ASP A 92 1.16 4.94 5.78
N HIS A 93 1.64 5.26 6.97
CA HIS A 93 0.78 5.59 8.11
C HIS A 93 1.36 6.79 8.86
N ASP A 94 0.59 7.37 9.77
CA ASP A 94 0.90 8.69 10.33
C ASP A 94 2.22 8.73 11.13
N ALA A 95 2.57 7.66 11.86
CA ALA A 95 3.82 7.62 12.61
C ALA A 95 5.06 7.59 11.68
N PHE A 96 5.04 6.77 10.62
CA PHE A 96 6.07 6.76 9.58
C PHE A 96 6.25 8.14 8.95
N ARG A 97 5.15 8.83 8.60
CA ARG A 97 5.19 10.16 8.00
C ARG A 97 5.85 11.19 8.90
N ARG A 98 5.48 11.21 10.19
CA ARG A 98 6.07 12.11 11.18
C ARG A 98 7.55 11.83 11.38
N ARG A 99 7.94 10.56 11.47
CA ARG A 99 9.35 10.16 11.58
C ARG A 99 10.17 10.61 10.36
N LEU A 100 9.67 10.35 9.15
CA LEU A 100 10.38 10.72 7.92
C LEU A 100 10.50 12.25 7.76
N ALA A 101 9.48 13.01 8.17
CA ALA A 101 9.54 14.46 8.19
C ALA A 101 10.55 15.00 9.21
N GLN A 102 10.64 14.40 10.40
CA GLN A 102 11.62 14.76 11.42
C GLN A 102 13.05 14.48 10.94
N GLU A 103 13.31 13.29 10.40
CA GLU A 103 14.64 12.93 9.89
C GLU A 103 15.10 13.88 8.78
N GLN A 104 14.22 14.27 7.86
CA GLN A 104 14.53 15.26 6.83
C GLN A 104 14.86 16.65 7.41
N ALA A 105 14.13 17.08 8.43
CA ALA A 105 14.42 18.35 9.11
C ALA A 105 15.79 18.32 9.80
N ASP A 106 16.19 17.16 10.32
CA ASP A 106 17.46 16.94 11.00
C ASP A 106 18.62 16.59 10.03
N GLY A 107 18.36 16.51 8.71
CA GLY A 107 19.34 16.09 7.70
C GLY A 107 19.76 14.61 7.80
N ALA A 108 18.98 13.79 8.51
CA ALA A 108 19.16 12.35 8.64
C ALA A 108 18.44 11.59 7.52
N SER A 109 18.90 10.37 7.24
CA SER A 109 18.29 9.47 6.27
C SER A 109 18.39 8.02 6.74
N THR A 110 17.65 7.69 7.80
CA THR A 110 17.66 6.34 8.38
C THR A 110 16.40 5.55 8.03
N THR A 111 15.27 6.23 7.94
CA THR A 111 13.99 5.71 7.48
C THR A 111 13.99 5.67 5.95
N ARG A 112 13.67 4.51 5.39
CA ARG A 112 13.54 4.29 3.95
C ARG A 112 12.08 4.41 3.54
N GLY A 113 11.83 5.05 2.41
CA GLY A 113 10.53 5.14 1.77
C GLY A 113 10.29 6.49 1.13
N VAL A 114 9.12 6.62 0.50
CA VAL A 114 8.78 7.78 -0.31
C VAL A 114 7.86 8.70 0.49
N LEU A 115 8.22 9.99 0.53
CA LEU A 115 7.36 11.05 1.06
C LEU A 115 6.91 11.94 -0.10
N VAL A 116 5.64 11.86 -0.47
CA VAL A 116 5.05 12.85 -1.37
C VAL A 116 4.61 14.04 -0.54
N ARG A 117 5.09 15.23 -0.89
CA ARG A 117 4.62 16.48 -0.31
C ARG A 117 3.72 17.18 -1.30
N THR A 118 2.53 17.55 -0.88
CA THR A 118 1.63 18.40 -1.67
C THR A 118 1.75 19.82 -1.14
N GLY A 119 2.21 20.76 -1.98
CA GLY A 119 2.44 22.15 -1.55
C GLY A 119 3.50 22.28 -0.44
N GLY A 120 4.46 21.35 -0.35
CA GLY A 120 5.49 21.34 0.68
C GLY A 120 5.06 20.75 2.03
N GLN A 121 3.80 20.33 2.16
CA GLN A 121 3.25 19.72 3.37
C GLN A 121 2.99 18.22 3.19
N LEU A 122 2.97 17.49 4.31
CA LEU A 122 2.53 16.11 4.33
C LEU A 122 1.04 16.02 3.95
N PRO A 123 0.62 15.00 3.18
CA PRO A 123 -0.78 14.70 3.02
C PRO A 123 -1.44 14.49 4.39
N PRO A 124 -2.70 14.92 4.56
CA PRO A 124 -3.44 14.67 5.80
C PRO A 124 -3.48 13.18 6.17
N PRO A 125 -3.64 12.83 7.46
CA PRO A 125 -3.63 11.44 7.92
C PRO A 125 -4.76 10.58 7.36
N HIS A 126 -5.83 11.16 6.84
CA HIS A 126 -6.91 10.43 6.16
C HIS A 126 -6.62 10.13 4.68
N VAL A 127 -5.52 10.66 4.12
CA VAL A 127 -4.96 10.21 2.84
C VAL A 127 -3.89 9.17 3.18
N ARG A 128 -3.82 8.05 2.45
CA ARG A 128 -2.80 7.00 2.60
C ARG A 128 -2.21 6.66 1.23
N LEU A 129 -0.91 6.44 1.12
CA LEU A 129 -0.18 6.26 -0.13
C LEU A 129 0.61 4.95 -0.14
N ALA A 130 0.55 4.21 -1.25
CA ALA A 130 1.48 3.13 -1.58
C ALA A 130 2.12 3.39 -2.95
N PHE A 131 3.36 2.95 -3.10
CA PHE A 131 4.23 3.22 -4.24
C PHE A 131 4.68 1.89 -4.86
N LEU A 132 3.88 1.38 -5.78
CA LEU A 132 4.15 0.11 -6.43
C LEU A 132 5.23 0.33 -7.50
N PRO A 133 6.37 -0.41 -7.46
CA PRO A 133 7.53 -0.18 -8.32
C PRO A 133 7.33 -0.72 -9.75
N LEU A 134 6.21 -0.36 -10.37
CA LEU A 134 5.79 -0.77 -11.71
C LEU A 134 5.26 0.43 -12.47
N GLU A 135 5.43 0.41 -13.79
CA GLU A 135 4.75 1.36 -14.67
C GLU A 135 3.23 1.11 -14.68
N ILE A 136 2.43 2.18 -14.75
CA ILE A 136 0.97 2.04 -14.74
C ILE A 136 0.47 1.19 -15.92
N ALA A 137 1.13 1.25 -17.07
CA ALA A 137 0.79 0.43 -18.24
C ALA A 137 0.95 -1.07 -17.97
N ALA A 138 1.92 -1.45 -17.14
CA ALA A 138 2.16 -2.84 -16.76
C ALA A 138 1.08 -3.41 -15.81
N THR A 139 0.18 -2.57 -15.30
CA THR A 139 -0.95 -2.99 -14.46
C THR A 139 -2.16 -3.47 -15.26
N ALA A 140 -2.14 -3.39 -16.59
CA ALA A 140 -3.25 -3.82 -17.43
C ALA A 140 -3.62 -5.30 -17.21
N GLY A 141 -4.91 -5.57 -16.99
CA GLY A 141 -5.43 -6.93 -16.75
C GLY A 141 -5.07 -7.51 -15.37
N THR A 142 -4.66 -6.65 -14.45
CA THR A 142 -4.37 -7.02 -13.05
C THR A 142 -5.48 -6.54 -12.13
N CYS A 143 -5.64 -7.19 -10.99
CA CYS A 143 -6.53 -6.76 -9.93
C CYS A 143 -5.72 -6.09 -8.82
N LEU A 144 -5.98 -4.80 -8.59
CA LEU A 144 -5.55 -4.08 -7.40
C LEU A 144 -6.50 -4.39 -6.26
N THR A 145 -5.97 -4.80 -5.11
CA THR A 145 -6.71 -4.93 -3.86
C THR A 145 -6.02 -4.12 -2.78
N VAL A 146 -6.78 -3.27 -2.08
CA VAL A 146 -6.33 -2.70 -0.80
C VAL A 146 -6.99 -3.46 0.31
N ARG A 147 -6.21 -3.96 1.27
CA ARG A 147 -6.74 -4.77 2.37
C ARG A 147 -6.10 -4.44 3.70
N ARG A 148 -6.87 -4.65 4.77
CA ARG A 148 -6.35 -4.68 6.13
C ARG A 148 -5.57 -5.98 6.33
N THR A 149 -4.42 -5.87 7.00
CA THR A 149 -3.53 -6.98 7.30
C THR A 149 -2.93 -6.81 8.69
N THR A 150 -2.15 -7.79 9.13
CA THR A 150 -1.25 -7.66 10.28
C THR A 150 0.20 -7.64 9.84
N VAL A 151 1.09 -7.10 10.69
CA VAL A 151 2.54 -7.17 10.46
C VAL A 151 2.99 -8.62 10.36
N ALA A 152 2.45 -9.51 11.21
CA ALA A 152 2.76 -10.94 11.16
C ALA A 152 2.36 -11.59 9.83
N GLU A 153 1.20 -11.26 9.28
CA GLU A 153 0.76 -11.75 7.95
C GLU A 153 1.63 -11.19 6.82
N LEU A 154 2.06 -9.93 6.89
CA LEU A 154 2.97 -9.34 5.91
C LEU A 154 4.32 -10.06 5.92
N VAL A 155 4.92 -10.22 7.10
CA VAL A 155 6.18 -10.95 7.27
C VAL A 155 6.05 -12.38 6.78
N ALA A 156 5.00 -13.10 7.19
CA ALA A 156 4.77 -14.48 6.76
C ALA A 156 4.59 -14.60 5.23
N GLY A 157 3.92 -13.63 4.59
CA GLY A 157 3.77 -13.59 3.14
C GLY A 157 5.10 -13.46 2.40
N ILE A 158 5.97 -12.55 2.85
CA ILE A 158 7.31 -12.34 2.27
C ILE A 158 8.20 -13.56 2.50
N GLU A 159 8.18 -14.14 3.69
CA GLU A 159 8.93 -15.35 4.00
C GLU A 159 8.49 -16.54 3.14
N ALA A 160 7.19 -16.67 2.90
CA ALA A 160 6.65 -17.71 2.03
C ALA A 160 7.04 -17.49 0.56
N ALA A 161 7.04 -16.25 0.07
CA ALA A 161 7.50 -15.92 -1.30
C ALA A 161 9.00 -16.24 -1.47
N PHE A 162 9.82 -15.92 -0.47
CA PHE A 162 11.24 -16.29 -0.45
C PHE A 162 11.44 -17.81 -0.46
N ALA A 163 10.69 -18.55 0.37
CA ALA A 163 10.74 -20.01 0.39
C ALA A 163 10.34 -20.66 -0.94
N ARG A 164 9.50 -19.99 -1.74
CA ARG A 164 9.13 -20.42 -3.11
C ARG A 164 10.12 -19.96 -4.19
N GLY A 165 11.11 -19.13 -3.84
CA GLY A 165 12.08 -18.57 -4.78
C GLY A 165 11.52 -17.46 -5.68
N GLU A 166 10.40 -16.85 -5.28
CA GLU A 166 9.76 -15.74 -6.03
C GLU A 166 10.47 -14.40 -5.81
N VAL A 167 11.21 -14.28 -4.69
CA VAL A 167 12.03 -13.11 -4.34
C VAL A 167 13.41 -13.55 -3.89
N THR A 168 14.41 -12.70 -4.14
CA THR A 168 15.78 -12.87 -3.66
C THR A 168 15.91 -12.53 -2.17
N ASP A 169 17.00 -12.94 -1.51
CA ASP A 169 17.23 -12.60 -0.10
C ASP A 169 17.41 -11.09 0.13
N ASP A 170 17.98 -10.39 -0.84
CA ASP A 170 18.13 -8.93 -0.77
C ASP A 170 16.78 -8.21 -0.91
N GLU A 171 15.91 -8.66 -1.82
CA GLU A 171 14.53 -8.16 -1.93
C GLU A 171 13.73 -8.45 -0.66
N ARG A 172 13.81 -9.69 -0.15
CA ARG A 172 13.21 -10.07 1.14
C ARG A 172 13.66 -9.13 2.26
N ARG A 173 14.97 -8.92 2.42
CA ARG A 173 15.52 -8.05 3.48
C ARG A 173 15.07 -6.61 3.31
N ALA A 174 15.06 -6.10 2.08
CA ALA A 174 14.61 -4.74 1.79
C ALA A 174 13.13 -4.54 2.17
N VAL A 175 12.26 -5.49 1.82
CA VAL A 175 10.83 -5.41 2.12
C VAL A 175 10.57 -5.54 3.63
N LEU A 176 11.25 -6.46 4.33
CA LEU A 176 11.10 -6.61 5.79
C LEU A 176 11.52 -5.34 6.54
N VAL A 177 12.60 -4.68 6.11
CA VAL A 177 13.01 -3.37 6.66
C VAL A 177 11.93 -2.32 6.42
N GLY A 178 11.34 -2.28 5.22
CA GLY A 178 10.25 -1.36 4.90
C GLY A 178 9.01 -1.58 5.77
N ILE A 179 8.63 -2.85 6.00
CA ILE A 179 7.50 -3.22 6.87
C ILE A 179 7.76 -2.74 8.30
N GLU A 180 8.92 -3.03 8.89
CA GLU A 180 9.24 -2.61 10.26
C GLU A 180 9.26 -1.09 10.40
N GLN A 181 9.80 -0.38 9.41
CA GLN A 181 9.85 1.09 9.45
C GLN A 181 8.46 1.73 9.34
N ARG A 182 7.54 1.11 8.59
CA ARG A 182 6.15 1.56 8.42
C ARG A 182 5.19 1.01 9.45
N HIS A 183 5.58 0.01 10.23
CA HIS A 183 4.76 -0.57 11.28
C HIS A 183 5.67 -1.00 12.44
N PRO A 184 6.30 -0.03 13.13
CA PRO A 184 7.23 -0.36 14.20
C PRO A 184 6.49 -1.13 15.28
N THR A 185 7.05 -2.28 15.66
CA THR A 185 6.50 -3.01 16.80
C THR A 185 6.75 -2.15 18.04
N PRO A 186 5.73 -1.80 18.85
CA PRO A 186 5.98 -1.06 20.08
C PRO A 186 6.95 -1.86 20.94
N SER A 187 8.08 -1.26 21.29
CA SER A 187 9.03 -1.84 22.23
C SER A 187 8.28 -2.16 23.52
N ALA A 188 8.35 -3.43 23.95
CA ALA A 188 7.76 -3.92 25.19
C ALA A 188 8.34 -3.22 26.43
#